data_AF-A0A699VRM5-F1
#
_entry.id   AF-A0A699VRM5-F1
#
_cell.length_a   1.000
_cell.length_b   1.000
_cell.length_c   1.000
_cell.angle_alpha   90.00
_cell.angle_beta   90.00
_cell.angle_gamma   90.00
#
_symmetry.space_group_name_H-M   'P 1'
#
loop_
_entity.id
_entity.type
_entity.pdbx_description
1 polymer ?
#
loop_
_entity_poly.entity_id
_entity_poly.type
_entity_poly.pdbx_seq_one_letter_code
_entity_poly.pdbx_strand_id
1 'polypeptide(L)'
;MARTPINEHCSAVILNKLPRKLGDPGKFLIPCEFSGMDECLALSDLGASINLMPLSMWEGLLLPELTPTCMTLELVDRLVSKPIGIAKDVSVKVGVFHFPADFVVVDFE
;
A
#
# COMPACT_ATOMS: atom_id res chain seq x y z
N MET A 1 -33.12 -0.92 -26.40
CA MET A 1 -31.83 -0.68 -25.72
C MET A 1 -31.71 0.81 -25.44
N ALA A 2 -31.85 1.23 -24.19
CA ALA A 2 -31.72 2.64 -23.82
C ALA A 2 -30.23 3.03 -23.84
N ARG A 3 -29.89 4.03 -24.65
CA ARG A 3 -28.57 4.71 -24.59
C ARG A 3 -28.69 5.81 -23.53
N THR A 4 -28.33 5.51 -22.30
CA THR A 4 -28.25 6.53 -21.25
C THR A 4 -27.04 7.43 -21.58
N PRO A 5 -27.22 8.76 -21.72
CA PRO A 5 -26.09 9.66 -21.87
C PRO A 5 -25.28 9.66 -20.58
N ILE A 6 -24.00 9.31 -20.68
CA ILE A 6 -23.04 9.48 -19.59
C ILE A 6 -22.93 10.98 -19.32
N ASN A 7 -23.31 11.42 -18.13
CA ASN A 7 -23.17 12.82 -17.70
C ASN A 7 -21.78 13.03 -17.06
N GLU A 8 -21.38 14.28 -16.86
CA GLU A 8 -20.07 14.66 -16.29
C GLU A 8 -19.85 14.16 -14.84
N HIS A 9 -20.89 13.64 -14.20
CA HIS A 9 -20.90 13.10 -12.83
C HIS A 9 -20.78 11.57 -12.77
N CYS A 10 -20.57 10.87 -13.89
CA CYS A 10 -20.39 9.41 -13.91
C CYS A 10 -19.06 8.96 -13.28
N SER A 11 -19.10 7.86 -12.51
CA SER A 11 -17.92 7.27 -11.85
C SER A 11 -16.79 6.97 -12.83
N ALA A 12 -15.53 7.14 -12.39
CA ALA A 12 -14.32 6.91 -13.19
C ALA A 12 -14.25 5.49 -13.82
N VAL A 13 -14.88 4.51 -13.15
CA VAL A 13 -15.02 3.12 -13.63
C VAL A 13 -15.82 3.04 -14.93
N ILE A 14 -16.87 3.86 -15.09
CA ILE A 14 -17.74 3.86 -16.27
C ILE A 14 -17.07 4.60 -17.44
N LEU A 15 -16.26 5.60 -17.14
CA LEU A 15 -15.63 6.45 -18.14
C LEU A 15 -14.35 5.85 -18.75
N ASN A 16 -13.79 4.77 -18.17
CA ASN A 16 -12.50 4.18 -18.55
C ASN A 16 -11.38 5.22 -18.73
N LYS A 17 -11.55 6.38 -18.12
CA LYS A 17 -10.61 7.50 -18.11
C LYS A 17 -10.27 7.70 -16.65
N LEU A 18 -9.11 7.17 -16.27
CA LEU A 18 -8.50 7.53 -14.99
C LEU A 18 -8.35 9.07 -14.97
N PRO A 19 -8.94 9.76 -13.99
CA PRO A 19 -8.67 11.18 -13.83
C PRO A 19 -7.16 11.36 -13.70
N ARG A 20 -6.61 12.34 -14.43
CA ARG A 20 -5.19 12.64 -14.37
C ARG A 20 -4.89 13.09 -12.94
N LYS A 21 -4.19 12.25 -12.16
CA LYS A 21 -3.78 12.63 -10.80
C LYS A 21 -3.04 13.98 -10.90
N LEU A 22 -3.40 14.94 -10.06
CA LEU A 22 -2.59 16.15 -9.87
C LEU A 22 -1.17 15.70 -9.52
N GLY A 23 -0.16 16.41 -10.04
CA GLY A 23 1.23 16.08 -9.77
C GLY A 23 1.45 15.99 -8.26
N ASP A 24 2.08 14.91 -7.82
CA ASP A 24 2.34 14.68 -6.40
C ASP A 24 3.20 15.85 -5.86
N PRO A 25 2.72 16.62 -4.86
CA PRO A 25 3.47 17.75 -4.30
C PRO A 25 4.78 17.31 -3.63
N GLY A 26 4.96 16.00 -3.39
CA GLY A 26 6.19 15.40 -2.88
C GLY A 26 5.88 14.20 -1.99
N LYS A 27 6.89 13.37 -1.73
CA LYS A 27 6.75 12.21 -0.84
C LYS A 27 6.49 12.70 0.60
N PHE A 28 5.30 12.46 1.14
CA PHE A 28 5.05 12.65 2.57
C PHE A 28 5.56 11.43 3.33
N LEU A 29 6.67 11.60 4.05
CA LEU A 29 7.33 10.54 4.80
C LEU A 29 7.05 10.69 6.29
N ILE A 30 6.63 9.60 6.92
CA ILE A 30 6.36 9.52 8.35
C ILE A 30 7.47 8.65 8.98
N PRO A 31 8.25 9.19 9.93
CA PRO A 31 9.16 8.39 10.72
C PRO A 31 8.38 7.33 11.50
N CYS A 32 8.82 6.09 11.37
CA CYS A 32 8.27 4.91 12.02
C CYS A 32 9.39 4.13 12.68
N GLU A 33 9.07 3.38 13.73
CA GLU A 33 9.98 2.37 14.27
C GLU A 33 9.24 1.05 14.34
N PHE A 34 9.96 -0.03 14.06
CA PHE A 34 9.51 -1.39 14.31
C PHE A 34 10.36 -2.02 15.41
N SER A 35 9.83 -3.02 16.09
CA SER A 35 10.58 -3.72 17.14
C SER A 35 11.84 -4.36 16.54
N GLY A 36 13.01 -3.94 17.02
CA GLY A 36 14.29 -4.53 16.65
C GLY A 36 14.94 -3.96 15.38
N MET A 37 14.40 -2.87 14.82
CA MET A 37 14.99 -2.16 13.68
C MET A 37 15.22 -0.68 14.00
N ASP A 38 16.16 -0.07 13.28
CA ASP A 38 16.34 1.39 13.27
C ASP A 38 15.11 2.09 12.67
N GLU A 39 15.05 3.41 12.88
CA GLU A 39 13.98 4.26 12.34
C GLU A 39 13.82 4.09 10.81
N CYS A 40 12.58 3.86 10.39
CA CYS A 40 12.15 3.80 9.00
C CYS A 40 11.40 5.07 8.59
N LEU A 41 11.42 5.37 7.29
CA LEU A 41 10.57 6.42 6.72
C LEU A 41 9.45 5.76 5.90
N ALA A 42 8.23 5.78 6.42
CA ALA A 42 7.05 5.24 5.74
C ALA A 42 6.45 6.29 4.80
N LEU A 43 6.19 5.90 3.55
CA LEU A 43 5.46 6.74 2.60
C LEU A 43 3.96 6.73 2.94
N SER A 44 3.39 7.92 3.14
CA SER A 44 1.94 8.08 3.28
C SER A 44 1.31 8.36 1.92
N ASP A 45 0.75 7.31 1.30
CA ASP A 45 -0.05 7.44 0.08
C ASP A 45 -1.54 7.37 0.42
N LEU A 46 -2.22 8.53 0.45
CA LEU A 46 -3.67 8.60 0.67
C LEU A 46 -4.48 7.94 -0.46
N GLY A 47 -3.87 7.68 -1.61
CA GLY A 47 -4.46 6.93 -2.72
C GLY A 47 -4.30 5.43 -2.61
N ALA A 48 -3.50 4.93 -1.65
CA ALA A 48 -3.35 3.50 -1.39
C ALA A 48 -4.44 3.02 -0.42
N SER A 49 -5.06 1.89 -0.73
CA SER A 49 -6.06 1.25 0.12
C SER A 49 -5.48 0.24 1.11
N ILE A 50 -4.18 -0.03 1.03
CA ILE A 50 -3.45 -1.04 1.79
C ILE A 50 -2.08 -0.52 2.21
N ASN A 51 -1.51 -1.06 3.29
CA ASN A 51 -0.13 -0.81 3.66
C ASN A 51 0.78 -1.84 2.98
N LEU A 52 1.89 -1.37 2.39
CA LEU A 52 2.90 -2.23 1.77
C LEU A 52 4.16 -2.26 2.63
N MET A 53 4.81 -3.42 2.68
CA MET A 53 6.12 -3.58 3.30
C MET A 53 7.04 -4.34 2.34
N PRO A 54 8.25 -3.84 2.04
CA PRO A 54 9.24 -4.59 1.26
C PRO A 54 9.65 -5.88 1.98
N LEU A 55 9.87 -6.95 1.23
CA LEU A 55 10.34 -8.23 1.78
C LEU A 55 11.63 -8.06 2.61
N SER A 56 12.59 -7.27 2.13
CA SER A 56 13.84 -6.99 2.84
C SER A 56 13.65 -6.36 4.22
N MET A 57 12.62 -5.52 4.39
CA MET A 57 12.26 -4.95 5.69
C MET A 57 11.64 -6.01 6.59
N TRP A 58 10.74 -6.84 6.04
CA TRP A 58 10.11 -7.93 6.78
C TRP A 58 11.12 -8.96 7.29
N GLU A 59 12.09 -9.35 6.46
CA GLU A 59 13.17 -10.28 6.84
C GLU A 59 14.03 -9.73 7.99
N GLY A 60 14.20 -8.41 8.05
CA GLY A 60 14.90 -7.73 9.15
C GLY A 60 14.19 -7.76 10.49
N LEU A 61 12.86 -7.99 10.51
CA LEU A 61 12.06 -7.97 11.74
C LEU A 61 12.13 -9.28 12.53
N LEU A 62 12.67 -10.37 11.95
CA LEU A 62 12.75 -11.69 12.57
C LEU A 62 11.40 -12.19 13.13
N LEU A 63 10.30 -11.82 12.48
CA LEU A 63 8.92 -12.14 12.87
C LEU A 63 8.45 -13.50 12.34
N PRO A 64 7.29 -14.03 12.81
CA PRO A 64 6.72 -15.30 12.35
C PRO A 64 6.45 -15.36 10.84
N GLU A 65 6.06 -16.52 10.31
CA GLU A 65 5.76 -16.65 8.87
C GLU A 65 4.59 -15.76 8.43
N LEU A 66 4.67 -15.29 7.17
CA LEU A 66 3.61 -14.52 6.53
C LEU A 66 2.37 -15.37 6.32
N THR A 67 1.19 -14.76 6.47
CA THR A 67 -0.06 -15.41 6.09
C THR A 67 -0.16 -15.46 4.56
N PRO A 68 -0.36 -16.64 3.95
CA PRO A 68 -0.55 -16.74 2.50
C PRO A 68 -1.77 -15.93 2.02
N THR A 69 -1.68 -15.36 0.82
CA THR A 69 -2.78 -14.61 0.21
C THR A 69 -2.90 -14.90 -1.29
N CYS A 70 -4.13 -14.85 -1.80
CA CYS A 70 -4.42 -14.95 -3.23
C CYS A 70 -4.55 -13.58 -3.91
N MET A 71 -4.21 -12.50 -3.20
CA MET A 71 -4.28 -11.13 -3.70
C MET A 71 -3.30 -10.92 -4.88
N THR A 72 -3.64 -9.97 -5.76
CA THR A 72 -2.73 -9.39 -6.75
C THR A 72 -2.78 -7.88 -6.62
N LEU A 73 -1.65 -7.22 -6.86
CA LEU A 73 -1.51 -5.76 -6.78
C LEU A 73 -1.29 -5.21 -8.17
N GLU A 74 -2.11 -4.23 -8.57
CA GLU A 74 -1.87 -3.46 -9.79
C GLU A 74 -1.22 -2.13 -9.40
N LEU A 75 0.02 -1.93 -9.87
CA LEU A 75 0.81 -0.73 -9.61
C LEU A 75 0.44 0.40 -10.59
N VAL A 76 0.94 1.61 -10.32
CA VAL A 76 0.62 2.80 -11.12
C VAL A 76 1.12 2.70 -12.57
N ASP A 77 2.19 1.93 -12.80
CA ASP A 77 2.73 1.59 -14.12
C ASP A 77 1.97 0.43 -14.80
N ARG A 78 0.88 -0.05 -14.17
CA ARG A 78 0.06 -1.19 -14.59
C ARG A 78 0.78 -2.54 -14.51
N LEU A 79 1.92 -2.61 -13.84
CA LEU A 79 2.51 -3.88 -13.50
C LEU A 79 1.67 -4.58 -12.44
N VAL A 80 1.54 -5.90 -12.59
CA VAL A 80 0.85 -6.74 -11.63
C VAL A 80 1.89 -7.47 -10.80
N SER A 81 1.90 -7.23 -9.48
CA SER A 81 2.74 -7.95 -8.53
C SER A 81 1.92 -8.94 -7.71
N LYS A 82 2.53 -10.07 -7.38
CA LYS A 82 2.00 -11.06 -6.44
C LYS A 82 2.68 -10.84 -5.09
N PRO A 83 1.93 -10.48 -4.04
CA PRO A 83 2.48 -10.44 -2.69
C PRO A 83 3.03 -11.80 -2.27
N ILE A 84 4.08 -11.77 -1.44
CA ILE A 84 4.62 -12.95 -0.77
C ILE A 84 3.63 -13.44 0.29
N GLY A 85 2.98 -12.50 0.98
CA GLY A 85 1.98 -12.80 2.00
C GLY A 85 1.52 -11.54 2.73
N ILE A 86 0.79 -11.75 3.83
CA ILE A 86 0.30 -10.69 4.71
C ILE A 86 0.97 -10.86 6.08
N ALA A 87 1.65 -9.82 6.52
CA ALA A 87 2.11 -9.66 7.89
C ALA A 87 0.95 -9.06 8.70
N LYS A 88 0.47 -9.79 9.71
CA LYS A 88 -0.67 -9.37 10.51
C LYS A 88 -0.24 -8.80 11.85
N ASP A 89 -0.97 -7.81 12.34
CA ASP A 89 -0.82 -7.23 13.68
C ASP A 89 0.62 -6.78 13.99
N VAL A 90 1.31 -6.23 13.00
CA VAL A 90 2.67 -5.70 13.17
C VAL A 90 2.59 -4.42 14.01
N SER A 91 3.33 -4.38 15.11
CA SER A 91 3.41 -3.19 15.96
C SER A 91 4.30 -2.14 15.30
N VAL A 92 3.73 -0.98 15.00
CA VAL A 92 4.40 0.18 14.41
C VAL A 92 4.36 1.32 15.41
N LYS A 93 5.53 1.89 15.71
CA LYS A 93 5.62 3.10 16.53
C LYS A 93 5.72 4.32 15.62
N VAL A 94 4.90 5.33 15.89
CA VAL A 94 4.93 6.65 15.23
C VAL A 94 4.97 7.72 16.30
N GLY A 95 6.11 8.38 16.45
CA GLY A 95 6.37 9.29 17.57
C GLY A 95 6.28 8.55 18.90
N VAL A 96 5.25 8.87 19.71
CA VAL A 96 5.03 8.25 21.03
C VAL A 96 3.96 7.16 21.01
N PHE A 97 3.26 6.97 19.89
CA PHE A 97 2.13 6.06 19.78
C PHE A 97 2.52 4.74 19.13
N HIS A 98 1.84 3.67 19.52
CA HIS A 98 1.99 2.35 18.92
C HIS A 98 0.66 1.92 18.30
N PHE A 99 0.72 1.40 17.09
CA PHE A 99 -0.44 0.94 16.34
C PHE A 99 -0.19 -0.48 15.83
N PRO A 100 -1.16 -1.41 15.97
CA PRO A 100 -1.14 -2.63 15.18
C PRO A 100 -1.54 -2.29 13.74
N ALA A 101 -0.82 -2.83 12.77
CA ALA A 101 -1.14 -2.68 11.36
C ALA A 101 -0.84 -3.97 10.58
N ASP A 102 -1.70 -4.26 9.62
CA ASP A 102 -1.46 -5.31 8.64
C ASP A 102 -0.70 -4.75 7.44
N PHE A 103 0.27 -5.50 6.95
CA PHE A 103 1.07 -5.16 5.78
C PHE A 103 1.00 -6.27 4.73
N VAL A 104 0.80 -5.88 3.49
CA VAL A 104 0.99 -6.77 2.35
C VAL A 104 2.48 -6.73 2.01
N VAL A 105 3.15 -7.88 2.14
CA VAL A 105 4.58 -8.00 1.90
C VAL A 105 4.82 -8.33 0.43
N VAL A 106 5.65 -7.51 -0.21
CA VAL A 106 5.95 -7.60 -1.64
C VAL A 106 7.45 -7.59 -1.81
N ASP A 107 7.94 -8.44 -2.71
CA ASP A 107 9.33 -8.38 -3.17
C ASP A 107 9.42 -7.35 -4.30
N PHE A 108 10.02 -6.21 -4.00
CA PHE A 108 10.31 -5.17 -4.99
C PHE A 108 11.75 -5.38 -5.44
N GLU A 109 11.93 -5.92 -6.65
CA GLU A 109 13.25 -5.94 -7.33
C GLU A 109 13.74 -4.53 -7.67
#